data_AF-F1A1C6-F1
#
_entry.id   AF-F1A1C6-F1
#
_cell.length_a   1.000
_cell.length_b   1.000
_cell.length_c   1.000
_cell.angle_alpha   90.00
_cell.angle_beta   90.00
_cell.angle_gamma   90.00
#
_symmetry.space_group_name_H-M   'P 1'
#
loop_
_entity.id
_entity.type
_entity.pdbx_description
1 polymer ?
#
loop_
_entity_poly.entity_id
_entity_poly.type
_entity_poly.pdbx_seq_one_letter_code
_entity_poly.pdbx_strand_id
1 'polypeptide(L)'
;MAAKLLAKIIFTTGSVLVRSVTMAYKQAILQAENGMGAAAANLDVKSKMSPIEAKKILGLDNKDKFTIEDIENKHKELIDINNPKQGGSEYLQIKISGAKLCLINELKNK
;
A
#
# COMPACT_ATOMS: atom_id res chain seq x y z
N MET A 1 4.60 21.73 43.02
CA MET A 1 5.63 21.13 42.13
C MET A 1 5.00 20.36 40.96
N ALA A 2 4.05 19.44 41.20
CA ALA A 2 3.43 18.61 40.16
C ALA A 2 2.72 19.38 39.02
N ALA A 3 1.92 20.41 39.33
CA ALA A 3 1.24 21.23 38.32
C ALA A 3 2.22 21.98 37.39
N LYS A 4 3.37 22.42 37.93
CA LYS A 4 4.43 23.09 37.15
C LYS A 4 5.19 22.11 36.25
N LEU A 5 5.29 20.84 36.65
CA LEU A 5 5.87 19.77 35.83
C LEU A 5 4.92 19.36 34.69
N LEU A 6 3.63 19.19 34.99
CA LEU A 6 2.60 18.90 33.99
C LEU A 6 2.46 20.02 32.95
N ALA A 7 2.45 21.28 33.38
CA ALA A 7 2.41 22.42 32.47
C ALA A 7 3.63 22.47 31.53
N LYS A 8 4.82 22.11 32.04
CA LYS A 8 6.04 22.01 31.21
C LYS A 8 5.95 20.88 30.18
N ILE A 9 5.43 19.71 30.55
CA ILE A 9 5.27 18.57 29.65
C ILE A 9 4.26 18.89 28.53
N ILE A 10 3.15 19.53 28.86
CA ILE A 10 2.11 19.90 27.87
C ILE A 10 2.64 20.95 26.88
N PHE A 11 3.38 21.95 27.36
CA PHE A 11 3.93 23.00 26.51
C PHE A 11 5.05 22.50 25.59
N THR A 12 5.88 21.56 26.06
CA THR A 12 6.96 20.98 25.25
C THR A 12 6.48 19.93 24.26
N THR A 13 5.44 19.15 24.57
CA THR A 13 4.88 18.16 23.63
C THR A 13 3.98 18.80 22.57
N GLY A 14 3.22 19.86 22.90
CA GLY A 14 2.38 20.56 21.92
C GLY A 14 3.16 21.29 20.82
N SER A 15 4.36 21.79 21.13
CA SER A 15 5.17 22.57 20.18
C SER A 15 5.83 21.73 19.07
N VAL A 16 6.00 20.42 19.27
CA VAL A 16 6.58 19.52 18.26
C VAL A 16 5.58 19.19 17.16
N LEU A 17 4.31 18.93 17.51
CA LEU A 17 3.26 18.58 16.54
C LEU A 17 2.89 19.75 15.60
N VAL A 18 2.89 20.98 16.12
CA VAL A 18 2.57 22.16 15.30
C VAL A 18 3.68 22.45 14.27
N ARG A 19 4.95 22.22 14.63
CA ARG A 19 6.08 22.42 13.72
C ARG A 19 6.11 21.36 12.60
N SER A 20 5.77 20.11 12.88
CA SER A 20 5.72 19.06 11.87
C SER A 20 4.62 19.28 10.83
N VAL A 21 3.42 19.72 11.26
CA VAL A 21 2.31 20.00 10.33
C VAL A 21 2.64 21.19 9.43
N THR A 22 3.23 22.25 9.98
CA THR A 22 3.62 23.43 9.18
C THR A 22 4.77 23.14 8.22
N MET A 23 5.74 22.30 8.60
CA MET A 23 6.81 21.85 7.70
C MET A 23 6.26 20.99 6.55
N ALA A 24 5.34 20.06 6.83
CA ALA A 24 4.68 19.25 5.81
C ALA A 24 3.84 20.11 4.86
N TYR A 25 3.13 21.11 5.38
CA TYR A 25 2.35 22.04 4.55
C TYR A 25 3.24 22.89 3.64
N LYS A 26 4.35 23.43 4.17
CA LYS A 26 5.34 24.16 3.36
C LYS A 26 5.99 23.25 2.32
N GLN A 27 6.33 22.01 2.67
CA GLN A 27 6.87 21.04 1.73
C GLN A 27 5.87 20.67 0.64
N ALA A 28 4.58 20.54 0.97
CA ALA A 28 3.53 20.25 -0.01
C ALA A 28 3.35 21.40 -1.00
N ILE A 29 3.39 22.67 -0.54
CA ILE A 29 3.32 23.85 -1.41
C ILE A 29 4.56 23.94 -2.29
N LEU A 30 5.76 23.80 -1.72
CA LEU A 30 7.01 23.82 -2.49
C LEU A 30 7.08 22.68 -3.52
N GLN A 31 6.57 21.50 -3.17
CA GLN A 31 6.47 20.39 -4.13
C GLN A 31 5.41 20.66 -5.20
N ALA A 32 4.28 21.31 -4.88
CA ALA A 32 3.27 21.70 -5.85
C ALA A 32 3.79 22.77 -6.83
N GLU A 33 4.52 23.79 -6.34
CA GLU A 33 5.11 24.85 -7.16
C GLU A 33 6.23 24.34 -8.08
N ASN A 34 7.03 23.36 -7.63
CA ASN A 34 8.09 22.76 -8.44
C ASN A 34 7.58 21.63 -9.38
N GLY A 35 6.27 21.47 -9.55
CA GLY A 35 5.67 20.40 -10.38
C GLY A 35 5.86 18.98 -9.83
N MET A 36 6.43 18.85 -8.63
CA MET A 36 6.66 17.59 -7.91
C MET A 36 5.41 17.11 -7.14
N GLY A 37 4.31 17.84 -7.16
CA GLY A 37 3.00 17.33 -6.69
C GLY A 37 2.56 16.09 -7.47
N ALA A 38 3.02 15.95 -8.72
CA ALA A 38 2.89 14.71 -9.49
C ALA A 38 3.82 13.59 -8.98
N ALA A 39 4.92 13.89 -8.29
CA ALA A 39 5.86 12.87 -7.78
C ALA A 39 5.33 12.14 -6.54
N ALA A 40 4.46 12.77 -5.73
CA ALA A 40 3.74 12.08 -4.65
C ALA A 40 2.58 11.21 -5.19
N ALA A 41 1.93 11.64 -6.28
CA ALA A 41 0.98 10.82 -7.04
C ALA A 41 1.69 9.70 -7.83
N ASN A 42 2.98 9.89 -8.13
CA ASN A 42 3.92 8.91 -8.66
C ASN A 42 4.83 8.35 -7.56
N LEU A 43 4.26 8.03 -6.40
CA LEU A 43 4.57 6.72 -5.80
C LEU A 43 4.03 5.66 -6.78
N ASP A 44 4.64 5.63 -7.98
CA ASP A 44 4.61 4.52 -8.88
C ASP A 44 5.23 3.43 -8.02
N VAL A 45 4.35 2.61 -7.44
CA VAL A 45 4.65 1.35 -6.77
C VAL A 45 5.26 0.46 -7.86
N LYS A 46 6.46 0.84 -8.30
CA LYS A 46 7.28 0.21 -9.32
C LYS A 46 7.94 -1.06 -8.79
N SER A 47 7.32 -1.69 -7.79
CA SER A 47 7.24 -3.13 -7.82
C SER A 47 6.09 -3.49 -8.77
N LYS A 48 6.29 -3.22 -10.07
CA LYS A 48 5.41 -3.76 -11.11
C LYS A 48 5.65 -5.26 -11.11
N MET A 49 4.88 -5.97 -10.29
CA MET A 49 4.85 -7.43 -10.26
C MET A 49 4.71 -7.93 -11.69
N SER A 50 5.57 -8.86 -12.09
CA SER A 50 5.50 -9.40 -13.45
C SER A 50 4.25 -10.29 -13.59
N PRO A 51 3.63 -10.40 -14.78
CA PRO A 51 2.51 -11.31 -14.94
C PRO A 51 2.89 -12.77 -14.67
N ILE A 52 4.13 -13.15 -14.95
CA ILE A 52 4.68 -14.48 -14.67
C ILE A 52 4.71 -14.73 -13.15
N GLU A 53 5.15 -13.75 -12.36
CA GLU A 53 5.13 -13.82 -10.89
C GLU A 53 3.69 -13.87 -10.36
N ALA A 54 2.80 -13.03 -10.90
CA ALA A 54 1.41 -13.00 -10.49
C ALA A 54 0.68 -14.33 -10.74
N LYS A 55 0.95 -14.99 -11.88
CA LYS A 55 0.45 -16.35 -12.15
C LYS A 55 0.94 -17.35 -11.11
N LYS A 56 2.21 -17.30 -10.73
CA LYS A 56 2.77 -18.19 -9.69
C LYS A 56 2.15 -17.94 -8.32
N ILE A 57 1.98 -16.67 -7.92
CA ILE A 57 1.36 -16.33 -6.63
C ILE A 57 -0.07 -16.85 -6.54
N LEU A 58 -0.84 -16.78 -7.63
CA LEU A 58 -2.23 -17.27 -7.67
C LEU A 58 -2.35 -18.77 -8.05
N GLY A 59 -1.24 -19.48 -8.28
CA GLY A 59 -1.26 -20.89 -8.69
C GLY A 59 -1.90 -21.13 -10.06
N LEU A 60 -1.78 -20.17 -10.97
CA LEU A 60 -2.30 -20.21 -12.34
C LEU A 60 -1.20 -20.38 -13.40
N ASP A 61 0.02 -20.68 -12.98
CA ASP A 61 1.20 -20.88 -13.84
C ASP A 61 1.06 -22.08 -14.78
N ASN A 62 0.30 -23.10 -14.38
CA ASN A 62 0.04 -24.29 -15.18
C ASN A 62 -1.15 -24.14 -16.16
N LYS A 63 -1.88 -23.02 -16.14
CA LYS A 63 -3.02 -22.77 -17.03
C LYS A 63 -2.61 -21.88 -18.20
N ASP A 64 -2.73 -22.41 -19.42
CA ASP A 64 -2.51 -21.63 -20.66
C ASP A 64 -3.55 -20.51 -20.83
N LYS A 65 -4.78 -20.76 -20.39
CA LYS A 65 -5.89 -19.81 -20.41
C LYS A 65 -6.59 -19.80 -19.04
N PHE A 66 -6.87 -18.61 -18.54
CA PHE A 66 -7.65 -18.38 -17.33
C PHE A 66 -8.55 -17.17 -17.55
N THR A 67 -9.69 -17.16 -16.88
CA THR A 67 -10.66 -16.08 -16.90
C THR A 67 -10.47 -15.13 -15.73
N ILE A 68 -11.17 -13.99 -15.74
CA ILE A 68 -11.19 -13.09 -14.57
C ILE A 68 -11.78 -13.83 -13.36
N GLU A 69 -12.81 -14.66 -13.56
CA GLU A 69 -13.43 -15.44 -12.49
C GLU A 69 -12.46 -16.44 -11.84
N ASP A 70 -11.60 -17.09 -12.62
CA ASP A 70 -10.52 -17.95 -12.08
C ASP A 70 -9.59 -17.16 -11.14
N ILE A 71 -9.22 -15.94 -11.52
CA ILE A 71 -8.36 -15.05 -10.71
C ILE A 71 -9.07 -14.68 -9.41
N GLU A 72 -10.37 -14.33 -9.48
CA GLU A 72 -11.13 -13.93 -8.30
C GLU A 72 -11.33 -15.07 -7.31
N ASN A 73 -11.63 -16.27 -7.83
CA ASN A 73 -11.78 -17.47 -7.02
C ASN A 73 -10.47 -17.81 -6.30
N LYS A 74 -9.33 -17.81 -7.01
CA LYS A 74 -8.02 -18.05 -6.39
C LYS A 74 -7.59 -16.98 -5.42
N HIS A 75 -7.84 -15.72 -5.75
CA HIS A 75 -7.59 -14.61 -4.83
C HIS A 75 -8.39 -14.78 -3.53
N LYS A 76 -9.68 -15.10 -3.61
CA LYS A 76 -10.53 -15.29 -2.43
C LYS A 76 -10.02 -16.44 -1.54
N GLU A 77 -9.75 -17.60 -2.14
CA GLU A 77 -9.18 -18.77 -1.47
C GLU A 77 -7.89 -18.40 -0.71
N LEU A 78 -6.95 -17.72 -1.37
CA LEU A 78 -5.66 -17.38 -0.80
C LEU A 78 -5.74 -16.29 0.28
N ILE A 79 -6.63 -15.30 0.15
CA ILE A 79 -6.83 -14.27 1.18
C ILE A 79 -7.43 -14.89 2.45
N ASP A 80 -8.38 -15.82 2.31
CA ASP A 80 -9.00 -16.50 3.43
C ASP A 80 -7.98 -17.36 4.19
N ILE A 81 -7.16 -18.14 3.47
CA ILE A 81 -6.10 -18.97 4.06
C ILE A 81 -5.02 -18.11 4.75
N ASN A 82 -4.69 -16.95 4.19
CA ASN A 82 -3.63 -16.06 4.71
C ASN A 82 -4.15 -14.93 5.60
N ASN A 83 -5.32 -15.10 6.22
CA ASN A 83 -5.93 -14.08 7.06
C ASN A 83 -5.04 -13.73 8.28
N PRO A 84 -4.58 -12.47 8.45
CA PRO A 84 -3.74 -12.04 9.57
C PRO A 84 -4.38 -12.29 10.93
N LYS A 85 -5.72 -12.24 11.01
CA LYS A 85 -6.46 -12.52 12.25
C LYS A 85 -6.41 -14.00 12.65
N GLN A 86 -6.05 -14.88 11.72
CA GLN A 86 -5.94 -16.32 11.92
C GLN A 86 -4.47 -16.79 11.88
N GLY A 87 -3.51 -15.88 12.10
CA GLY A 87 -2.08 -16.19 12.08
C GLY A 87 -1.42 -16.12 10.69
N GLY A 88 -2.14 -15.64 9.68
CA GLY A 88 -1.59 -15.31 8.37
C GLY A 88 -0.73 -14.04 8.38
N SER A 89 -0.20 -13.67 7.21
CA SER A 89 0.68 -12.50 7.05
C SER A 89 0.01 -11.42 6.22
N GLU A 90 -0.01 -10.20 6.75
CA GLU A 90 -0.51 -9.02 6.04
C GLU A 90 0.33 -8.71 4.79
N TYR A 91 1.63 -9.01 4.83
CA TYR A 91 2.49 -8.91 3.65
C TYR A 91 2.04 -9.86 2.53
N LEU A 92 1.67 -11.10 2.88
CA LEU A 92 1.15 -12.06 1.90
C LEU A 92 -0.18 -11.59 1.31
N GLN A 93 -1.07 -11.01 2.11
CA GLN A 93 -2.32 -10.44 1.59
C GLN A 93 -2.07 -9.31 0.59
N ILE A 94 -1.14 -8.41 0.88
CA ILE A 94 -0.75 -7.33 -0.04
C ILE A 94 -0.20 -7.93 -1.35
N LYS A 95 0.63 -8.98 -1.28
CA LYS A 95 1.18 -9.66 -2.46
C LYS A 95 0.12 -10.38 -3.30
N ILE A 96 -0.80 -11.10 -2.66
CA ILE A 96 -1.91 -11.78 -3.32
C ILE A 96 -2.83 -10.77 -4.02
N SER A 97 -3.14 -9.66 -3.34
CA SER A 97 -3.97 -8.57 -3.91
C SER A 97 -3.26 -7.90 -5.10
N GLY A 98 -1.95 -7.67 -4.99
CA GLY A 98 -1.12 -7.16 -6.08
C GLY A 98 -1.11 -8.10 -7.29
N ALA A 99 -1.04 -9.41 -7.07
CA ALA A 99 -1.09 -10.40 -8.14
C ALA A 99 -2.43 -10.39 -8.88
N LYS A 100 -3.55 -10.29 -8.16
CA LYS A 100 -4.89 -10.12 -8.77
C LYS A 100 -4.93 -8.91 -9.69
N LEU A 101 -4.50 -7.74 -9.19
CA LEU A 101 -4.51 -6.50 -9.98
C LEU A 101 -3.61 -6.60 -11.21
N CYS A 102 -2.43 -7.22 -11.07
CA CYS A 102 -1.51 -7.42 -12.18
C CYS A 102 -2.15 -8.24 -13.32
N LEU A 103 -2.72 -9.40 -13.02
CA LEU A 103 -3.33 -10.26 -14.06
C LEU A 103 -4.60 -9.65 -14.67
N ILE A 104 -5.43 -8.98 -13.87
CA ILE A 104 -6.62 -8.29 -14.40
C ILE A 104 -6.20 -7.18 -15.37
N ASN A 105 -5.16 -6.41 -15.03
CA ASN A 105 -4.64 -5.39 -15.93
C ASN A 105 -4.00 -6.00 -17.19
N GLU A 106 -3.31 -7.14 -17.09
CA GLU A 106 -2.78 -7.86 -18.25
C GLU A 106 -3.91 -8.29 -19.20
N LEU A 107 -5.01 -8.84 -18.67
CA LEU A 107 -6.16 -9.27 -19.45
C LEU A 107 -6.93 -8.11 -20.10
N LYS A 108 -6.98 -6.94 -19.45
CA LYS A 108 -7.64 -5.74 -20.00
C LYS A 108 -6.82 -5.03 -21.08
N ASN A 109 -5.49 -5.19 -21.04
CA ASN A 109 -4.56 -4.55 -21.98
C ASN A 109 -4.22 -5.45 -23.19
N LYS A 110 -4.76 -6.67 -23.26
CA LYS A 110 -4.72 -7.58 -24.41
C LYS A 110 -5.96 -7.42 -25.25
#